data_AF-A0A2H6B527-F1
#
_entry.id   AF-A0A2H6B527-F1
#
_cell.length_a   1.000
_cell.length_b   1.000
_cell.length_c   1.000
_cell.angle_alpha   90.00
_cell.angle_beta   90.00
_cell.angle_gamma   90.00
#
_symmetry.space_group_name_H-M   'P 1'
#
loop_
_entity.id
_entity.type
_entity.pdbx_description
1 polymer ?
#
loop_
_entity_poly.entity_id
_entity_poly.type
_entity_poly.pdbx_seq_one_letter_code
_entity_poly.pdbx_strand_id
1 'polypeptide(L)'
;MRFGNVLGSSGSVVPIFRRQIAKGGPVTVTDPRMTRYFMTIPEAVQLIIRSGDLARGGEIFVLEMGEPVPIIELARNMIRLAGYEPGVDIAIEIVGPRPGEKLHEELFNPDETPRPTAAEKIVCAERAPIDPAWVDAVFARIEELAYTGSSGDVAAAVAELAAERWASRGDGSDAQSEPRPAGGKTTSL
;
A
#
# COMPACT_ATOMS: atom_id res chain seq x y z
N MET A 1 -12.26 0.47 -2.09
CA MET A 1 -11.61 0.46 -0.76
C MET A 1 -10.11 0.23 -0.94
N ARG A 2 -9.27 0.81 -0.07
CA ARG A 2 -7.82 0.62 0.01
C ARG A 2 -7.41 0.29 1.45
N PHE A 3 -6.54 -0.70 1.61
CA PHE A 3 -5.88 -1.07 2.86
C PHE A 3 -4.54 -1.73 2.52
N GLY A 4 -3.65 -1.80 3.50
CA GLY A 4 -2.30 -2.32 3.32
C GLY A 4 -2.21 -3.82 3.54
N ASN A 5 -1.13 -4.29 4.14
CA ASN A 5 -0.92 -5.72 4.34
C ASN A 5 -1.91 -6.32 5.34
N VAL A 6 -2.41 -7.50 5.01
CA VAL A 6 -3.22 -8.31 5.92
C VAL A 6 -2.37 -9.42 6.51
N LEU A 7 -2.30 -9.49 7.84
CA LEU A 7 -1.48 -10.47 8.54
C LEU A 7 -1.90 -11.90 8.19
N GLY A 8 -0.92 -12.71 7.78
CA GLY A 8 -1.14 -14.13 7.49
C GLY A 8 -1.85 -14.40 6.17
N SER A 9 -2.07 -13.40 5.32
CA SER A 9 -2.60 -13.62 3.98
C SER A 9 -1.66 -14.48 3.12
N SER A 10 -2.23 -15.24 2.18
CA SER A 10 -1.49 -16.14 1.29
C SER A 10 -0.38 -15.41 0.54
N GLY A 11 0.84 -15.96 0.57
CA GLY A 11 2.00 -15.37 -0.11
C GLY A 11 2.60 -14.13 0.56
N SER A 12 2.07 -13.67 1.70
CA SER A 12 2.63 -12.52 2.41
C SER A 12 3.94 -12.85 3.16
N VAL A 13 4.58 -11.79 3.67
CA VAL A 13 5.86 -11.87 4.38
C VAL A 13 5.80 -12.78 5.62
N VAL A 14 4.68 -12.81 6.35
CA VAL A 14 4.54 -13.60 7.58
C VAL A 14 4.61 -15.12 7.29
N PRO A 15 3.81 -15.71 6.38
CA PRO A 15 4.00 -17.10 5.96
C PRO A 15 5.38 -17.41 5.41
N ILE A 16 6.03 -16.46 4.72
CA ILE A 16 7.40 -16.63 4.20
C ILE A 16 8.38 -16.77 5.37
N PHE A 17 8.36 -15.84 6.32
CA PHE A 17 9.23 -15.88 7.49
C PHE A 17 8.99 -17.14 8.33
N ARG A 18 7.73 -17.54 8.56
CA ARG A 18 7.41 -18.80 9.25
C ARG A 18 8.06 -20.00 8.57
N ARG A 19 7.99 -20.10 7.23
CA ARG A 19 8.63 -21.19 6.48
C ARG A 19 10.15 -21.14 6.54
N GLN A 20 10.75 -19.94 6.52
CA GLN A 20 12.20 -19.78 6.64
C GLN A 20 12.68 -20.20 8.03
N ILE A 21 12.01 -19.73 9.08
CA ILE A 21 12.31 -20.09 10.48
C ILE A 21 12.17 -21.60 10.70
N ALA A 22 11.09 -22.21 10.20
CA ALA A 22 10.88 -23.66 10.32
C ALA A 22 11.96 -24.50 9.59
N LYS A 23 12.68 -23.91 8.63
CA LYS A 23 13.80 -24.54 7.91
C LYS A 23 15.16 -24.25 8.56
N GLY A 24 15.22 -23.49 9.65
CA GLY A 24 16.47 -23.07 10.30
C GLY A 24 17.05 -21.76 9.77
N GLY A 25 16.31 -21.01 8.95
CA GLY A 25 16.78 -19.75 8.36
C GLY A 25 17.65 -19.91 7.11
N PRO A 26 18.28 -18.82 6.65
CA PRO A 26 18.12 -17.44 7.14
C PRO A 26 16.72 -16.87 6.83
N VAL A 27 16.31 -15.88 7.61
CA VAL A 27 15.14 -15.05 7.27
C VAL A 27 15.58 -13.94 6.34
N THR A 28 14.94 -13.78 5.19
CA THR A 28 15.36 -12.80 4.18
C THR A 28 14.53 -11.54 4.26
N VAL A 29 15.17 -10.40 4.49
CA VAL A 29 14.53 -9.07 4.50
C VAL A 29 15.01 -8.29 3.29
N THR A 30 14.10 -7.58 2.63
CA THR A 30 14.43 -6.83 1.43
C THR A 30 15.33 -5.62 1.71
N ASP A 31 14.90 -4.73 2.60
CA ASP A 31 15.63 -3.53 3.03
C ASP A 31 15.37 -3.31 4.53
N PRO A 32 16.39 -2.99 5.34
CA PRO A 32 16.23 -2.79 6.78
C PRO A 32 15.33 -1.62 7.17
N ARG A 33 15.15 -0.63 6.28
CA ARG A 33 14.30 0.56 6.51
C ARG A 33 12.85 0.33 6.07
N MET A 34 12.54 -0.82 5.48
CA MET A 34 11.21 -1.08 4.93
C MET A 34 10.14 -1.13 6.02
N THR A 35 9.04 -0.42 5.80
CA THR A 35 7.88 -0.43 6.68
C THR A 35 6.60 -0.78 5.93
N ARG A 36 5.65 -1.43 6.60
CA ARG A 36 4.34 -1.79 6.04
C ARG A 36 3.25 -1.60 7.08
N TYR A 37 2.06 -1.23 6.63
CA TYR A 37 0.89 -1.24 7.52
C TYR A 37 0.34 -2.65 7.61
N PHE A 38 -0.06 -3.05 8.81
CA PHE A 38 -0.65 -4.36 9.02
C PHE A 38 -1.99 -4.24 9.71
N MET A 39 -2.93 -5.07 9.27
CA MET A 39 -4.16 -5.33 10.00
C MET A 39 -4.49 -6.81 9.99
N THR A 40 -5.31 -7.25 10.92
CA THR A 40 -5.76 -8.65 10.94
C THR A 40 -6.88 -8.88 9.93
N ILE A 41 -7.06 -10.14 9.50
CA ILE A 41 -8.17 -10.51 8.60
C ILE A 41 -9.54 -10.13 9.20
N PRO A 42 -9.86 -10.44 10.47
CA PRO A 42 -11.16 -10.08 11.03
C PRO A 42 -11.42 -8.57 11.07
N GLU A 43 -10.39 -7.77 11.36
CA GLU A 43 -10.49 -6.31 11.34
C GLU A 43 -10.77 -5.78 9.93
N ALA A 44 -10.03 -6.26 8.93
CA ALA A 44 -10.24 -5.87 7.54
C ALA A 44 -11.67 -6.19 7.08
N VAL A 45 -12.14 -7.42 7.33
CA VAL A 45 -13.49 -7.87 6.96
C VAL A 45 -14.56 -7.02 7.68
N GLN A 46 -14.39 -6.75 8.97
CA GLN A 46 -15.35 -5.95 9.73
C GLN A 46 -15.48 -4.53 9.16
N LEU A 47 -14.35 -3.90 8.82
CA LEU A 47 -14.34 -2.55 8.25
C LEU A 47 -14.89 -2.53 6.81
N ILE A 48 -14.68 -3.60 6.03
CA ILE A 48 -15.30 -3.77 4.70
C ILE A 48 -16.82 -3.77 4.82
N ILE A 49 -17.37 -4.60 5.71
CA ILE A 49 -18.81 -4.70 5.89
C ILE A 49 -19.38 -3.34 6.32
N ARG A 50 -18.75 -2.66 7.29
CA ARG A 50 -19.17 -1.32 7.75
C ARG A 50 -19.11 -0.26 6.65
N SER A 51 -18.13 -0.35 5.75
CA SER A 51 -18.01 0.61 4.65
C SER A 51 -19.16 0.54 3.64
N GLY A 52 -19.85 -0.61 3.56
CA GLY A 52 -21.01 -0.80 2.69
C GLY A 52 -22.15 0.16 3.01
N ASP A 53 -22.41 0.41 4.30
CA ASP A 53 -23.47 1.31 4.76
C ASP A 53 -23.15 2.80 4.52
N LEU A 54 -21.87 3.13 4.24
CA LEU A 54 -21.41 4.49 4.04
C LEU A 54 -21.38 4.90 2.56
N ALA A 55 -21.27 3.92 1.67
CA ALA A 55 -21.03 4.15 0.24
C ALA A 55 -22.27 4.78 -0.43
N ARG A 56 -22.08 5.89 -1.17
CA ARG A 56 -23.12 6.49 -2.01
C ARG A 56 -22.79 6.41 -3.50
N GLY A 57 -21.56 6.02 -3.84
CA GLY A 57 -21.08 5.79 -5.19
C GLY A 57 -19.84 6.63 -5.48
N GLY A 58 -18.74 5.97 -5.88
CA GLY A 58 -17.50 6.62 -6.30
C GLY A 58 -16.51 6.96 -5.18
N GLU A 59 -16.87 6.75 -3.91
CA GLU A 59 -15.96 6.98 -2.78
C GLU A 59 -14.85 5.92 -2.70
N ILE A 60 -13.67 6.36 -2.31
CA ILE A 60 -12.54 5.48 -2.01
C ILE A 60 -12.35 5.48 -0.49
N PHE A 61 -12.80 4.43 0.18
CA PHE A 61 -12.53 4.27 1.61
C PHE A 61 -11.14 3.68 1.85
N VAL A 62 -10.39 4.31 2.76
CA VAL A 62 -9.08 3.91 3.27
C VAL A 62 -9.24 3.51 4.73
N LEU A 63 -8.71 2.33 5.09
CA LEU A 63 -8.78 1.84 6.47
C LEU A 63 -7.63 2.38 7.31
N GLU A 64 -7.94 2.85 8.51
CA GLU A 64 -6.94 3.27 9.49
C GLU A 64 -6.32 2.04 10.15
N MET A 65 -5.00 1.86 9.96
CA MET A 65 -4.27 0.67 10.40
C MET A 65 -3.23 0.97 11.49
N GLY A 66 -3.30 2.14 12.12
CA GLY A 66 -2.31 2.58 13.10
C GLY A 66 -0.96 2.90 12.48
N GLU A 67 0.12 2.63 13.20
CA GLU A 67 1.48 2.96 12.79
C GLU A 67 2.10 1.86 11.90
N PRO A 68 2.91 2.22 10.89
CA PRO A 68 3.56 1.26 10.03
C PRO A 68 4.64 0.48 10.80
N VAL A 69 4.74 -0.82 10.55
CA VAL A 69 5.67 -1.72 11.23
C VAL A 69 6.93 -1.92 10.39
N PRO A 70 8.15 -1.75 10.96
CA PRO A 70 9.38 -2.12 10.29
C PRO A 70 9.45 -3.63 10.03
N ILE A 71 9.73 -4.02 8.79
CA ILE A 71 9.79 -5.44 8.39
C ILE A 71 10.95 -6.16 9.08
N ILE A 72 12.05 -5.44 9.36
CA ILE A 72 13.17 -5.98 10.13
C ILE A 72 12.77 -6.35 11.56
N GLU A 73 11.95 -5.53 12.21
CA GLU A 73 11.44 -5.81 13.56
C GLU A 73 10.43 -6.95 13.55
N LEU A 74 9.58 -7.00 12.52
CA LEU A 74 8.68 -8.13 12.31
C LEU A 74 9.47 -9.45 12.20
N ALA A 75 10.55 -9.49 11.41
CA ALA A 75 11.41 -10.66 11.29
C ALA A 75 12.01 -11.08 12.64
N ARG A 76 12.61 -10.14 13.37
CA ARG A 76 13.20 -10.38 14.71
C ARG A 76 12.18 -10.92 15.69
N ASN A 77 11.00 -10.31 15.75
CA ASN A 77 9.94 -10.73 16.66
C ASN A 77 9.42 -12.12 16.33
N MET A 78 9.29 -12.46 15.04
CA MET A 78 8.87 -13.79 14.63
C MET A 78 9.90 -14.88 14.97
N ILE A 79 11.19 -14.58 14.88
CA ILE A 79 12.27 -15.49 15.32
C ILE A 79 12.18 -15.73 16.83
N ARG A 80 12.06 -14.66 17.63
CA ARG A 80 11.89 -14.75 19.10
C ARG A 80 10.67 -15.55 19.51
N LEU A 81 9.53 -15.31 18.86
CA LEU A 81 8.27 -16.04 19.12
C LEU A 81 8.37 -17.53 18.79
N ALA A 82 9.32 -17.92 17.92
CA ALA A 82 9.60 -19.32 17.63
C ALA A 82 10.61 -19.96 18.62
N GLY A 83 11.09 -19.21 19.62
CA GLY A 83 12.00 -19.70 20.66
C GLY A 83 13.49 -19.57 20.31
N TYR A 84 13.84 -18.76 19.30
CA TYR A 84 15.21 -18.59 18.82
C TYR A 84 15.70 -17.15 19.03
N GLU A 85 17.01 -16.96 19.16
CA GLU A 85 17.65 -15.64 19.25
C GLU A 85 18.04 -15.12 17.84
N PRO A 86 17.50 -13.97 17.39
CA PRO A 86 17.81 -13.40 16.08
C PRO A 86 19.29 -13.04 15.93
N GLY A 87 19.91 -13.48 14.84
CA GLY A 87 21.33 -13.26 14.55
C GLY A 87 22.29 -14.20 15.27
N VAL A 88 21.79 -15.04 16.19
CA VAL A 88 22.58 -16.09 16.87
C VAL A 88 22.11 -17.46 16.38
N ASP A 89 20.84 -17.80 16.62
CA ASP A 89 20.26 -19.07 16.21
C ASP A 89 19.78 -19.03 14.76
N ILE A 90 19.22 -17.88 14.34
CA ILE A 90 18.68 -17.67 12.99
C ILE A 90 19.16 -16.32 12.46
N ALA A 91 19.95 -16.36 11.38
CA ALA A 91 20.42 -15.16 10.70
C ALA A 91 19.29 -14.41 9.97
N ILE A 92 19.43 -13.09 9.85
CA ILE A 92 18.61 -12.25 8.98
C ILE A 92 19.51 -11.72 7.86
N GLU A 93 19.15 -12.01 6.62
CA GLU A 93 19.91 -11.59 5.43
C GLU A 93 19.18 -10.49 4.67
N ILE A 94 19.92 -9.45 4.27
CA ILE A 94 19.39 -8.37 3.43
C ILE A 94 19.59 -8.75 1.96
N VAL A 95 18.50 -8.98 1.23
CA VAL A 95 18.54 -9.47 -0.16
C VAL A 95 18.40 -8.36 -1.22
N GLY A 96 18.08 -7.14 -0.80
CA GLY A 96 17.87 -6.00 -1.68
C GLY A 96 16.46 -5.93 -2.29
N PRO A 97 16.01 -4.71 -2.66
CA PRO A 97 14.68 -4.46 -3.24
C PRO A 97 14.52 -5.06 -4.63
N ARG A 98 13.31 -5.57 -4.89
CA ARG A 98 12.89 -5.93 -6.24
C ARG A 98 12.60 -4.67 -7.04
N PRO A 99 12.74 -4.70 -8.38
CA PRO A 99 12.37 -3.55 -9.21
C PRO A 99 10.94 -3.09 -8.94
N GLY A 100 10.77 -1.79 -8.65
CA GLY A 100 9.48 -1.18 -8.33
C GLY A 100 8.98 -1.38 -6.89
N GLU A 101 9.74 -2.04 -6.03
CA GLU A 101 9.35 -2.22 -4.63
C GLU A 101 9.50 -0.93 -3.82
N LYS A 102 8.40 -0.42 -3.27
CA LYS A 102 8.41 0.77 -2.42
C LYS A 102 9.03 0.48 -1.05
N LEU A 103 9.81 1.42 -0.52
CA LEU A 103 10.38 1.30 0.82
C LEU A 103 9.31 1.47 1.91
N HIS A 104 8.44 2.46 1.72
CA HIS A 104 7.32 2.77 2.61
C HIS A 104 6.00 2.69 1.84
N GLU A 105 4.97 2.23 2.53
CA GLU A 105 3.63 2.16 1.97
C GLU A 105 2.89 3.49 2.20
N GLU A 106 2.15 3.94 1.19
CA GLU A 106 1.35 5.18 1.24
C GLU A 106 -0.12 4.81 1.15
N LEU A 107 -0.91 5.23 2.14
CA LEU A 107 -2.35 4.94 2.15
C LEU A 107 -3.17 5.94 1.32
N PHE A 108 -2.62 7.12 1.07
CA PHE A 108 -3.24 8.19 0.28
C PHE A 108 -2.30 8.57 -0.86
N ASN A 109 -2.88 8.83 -2.02
CA ASN A 109 -2.14 9.43 -3.12
C ASN A 109 -1.94 10.94 -2.84
N PRO A 110 -0.93 11.58 -3.44
CA PRO A 110 -0.72 13.02 -3.30
C PRO A 110 -1.91 13.89 -3.73
N ASP A 111 -2.72 13.40 -4.68
CA ASP A 111 -3.92 14.05 -5.21
C ASP A 111 -5.20 13.74 -4.39
N GLU A 112 -5.07 13.04 -3.27
CA GLU A 112 -6.18 12.65 -2.40
C GLU A 112 -6.14 13.40 -1.06
N THR A 113 -7.29 13.90 -0.62
CA THR A 113 -7.48 14.53 0.69
C THR A 113 -8.21 13.57 1.63
N PRO A 114 -7.61 13.21 2.79
CA PRO A 114 -8.28 12.39 3.79
C PRO A 114 -9.46 13.13 4.43
N ARG A 115 -10.65 12.53 4.42
CA ARG A 115 -11.87 13.05 5.06
C ARG A 115 -12.41 12.02 6.05
N PRO A 116 -12.68 12.41 7.30
CA PRO A 116 -13.28 11.49 8.27
C PRO A 116 -14.67 11.05 7.81
N THR A 117 -15.06 9.83 8.17
CA THR A 117 -16.43 9.33 7.97
C THR A 117 -17.15 9.17 9.30
N ALA A 118 -18.44 8.80 9.27
CA ALA A 118 -19.21 8.49 10.48
C ALA A 118 -18.77 7.18 11.15
N ALA A 119 -18.05 6.30 10.45
CA ALA A 119 -17.50 5.08 11.03
C ALA A 119 -16.04 5.30 11.45
N GLU A 120 -15.74 4.98 12.70
CA GLU A 120 -14.36 4.98 13.20
C GLU A 120 -13.48 4.04 12.35
N LYS A 121 -12.22 4.45 12.17
CA LYS A 121 -11.19 3.75 11.39
C LYS A 121 -11.49 3.61 9.89
N ILE A 122 -12.49 4.32 9.37
CA ILE A 122 -12.77 4.41 7.94
C ILE A 122 -12.65 5.88 7.53
N VAL A 123 -11.72 6.15 6.62
CA VAL A 123 -11.46 7.49 6.09
C VAL A 123 -11.82 7.50 4.60
N CYS A 124 -12.45 8.55 4.11
CA CYS A 124 -12.68 8.74 2.68
C CYS A 124 -11.46 9.45 2.07
N ALA A 125 -10.88 8.88 1.02
CA ALA A 125 -9.90 9.54 0.17
C ALA A 125 -10.65 10.34 -0.91
N GLU A 126 -10.89 11.62 -0.61
CA GLU A 126 -11.56 12.55 -1.52
C GLU A 126 -10.58 13.00 -2.59
N ARG A 127 -11.00 12.99 -3.86
CA ARG A 127 -10.22 13.52 -4.98
C ARG A 127 -11.13 14.20 -5.98
N ALA A 128 -10.56 15.07 -6.80
CA ALA A 128 -11.30 15.67 -7.90
C ALA A 128 -11.86 14.58 -8.83
N PRO A 129 -13.15 14.64 -9.20
CA PRO A 129 -13.71 13.70 -10.16
C PRO A 129 -13.00 13.86 -11.50
N ILE A 130 -12.83 12.75 -12.20
CA ILE A 130 -12.33 12.75 -13.58
C ILE A 130 -13.52 13.07 -14.48
N ASP A 131 -13.33 13.99 -15.43
CA ASP A 131 -14.35 14.31 -16.43
C ASP A 131 -14.68 13.06 -17.27
N PRO A 132 -15.93 12.57 -17.25
CA PRO A 132 -16.33 11.41 -18.06
C PRO A 132 -16.07 11.62 -19.55
N ALA A 133 -16.25 12.84 -20.08
CA ALA A 133 -16.04 13.10 -21.50
C ALA A 133 -14.57 12.93 -21.90
N TRP A 134 -13.65 13.31 -21.00
CA TRP A 134 -12.23 13.05 -21.19
C TRP A 134 -11.92 11.55 -21.19
N VAL A 135 -12.54 10.78 -20.28
CA VAL A 135 -12.37 9.32 -20.22
C VAL A 135 -12.84 8.66 -21.51
N ASP A 136 -14.03 9.03 -22.00
CA ASP A 136 -14.59 8.50 -23.24
C ASP A 136 -13.69 8.83 -24.46
N ALA A 137 -13.17 10.06 -24.53
CA ALA A 137 -12.26 10.46 -25.60
C ALA A 137 -10.95 9.66 -25.58
N VAL A 138 -10.40 9.39 -24.39
CA VAL A 138 -9.22 8.56 -24.21
C VAL A 138 -9.46 7.12 -24.67
N PHE A 139 -10.59 6.52 -24.26
CA PHE A 139 -10.94 5.16 -24.71
C PHE A 139 -11.14 5.09 -26.22
N ALA A 140 -11.84 6.06 -26.82
CA ALA A 140 -12.02 6.11 -28.27
C ALA A 140 -10.68 6.19 -29.01
N ARG A 141 -9.74 7.03 -28.54
CA ARG A 141 -8.38 7.11 -29.12
C ARG A 141 -7.62 5.79 -29.03
N ILE A 142 -7.66 5.12 -27.87
CA ILE A 142 -6.99 3.83 -27.68
C ILE A 142 -7.63 2.74 -28.54
N GLU A 143 -8.96 2.72 -28.64
CA GLU A 143 -9.70 1.75 -29.46
C GLU A 143 -9.36 1.93 -30.95
N GLU A 144 -9.35 3.15 -31.46
CA GLU A 144 -8.93 3.44 -32.84
C GLU A 144 -7.51 2.96 -33.12
N LEU A 145 -6.56 3.25 -32.24
CA LEU A 145 -5.17 2.78 -32.35
C LEU A 145 -5.05 1.25 -32.25
N ALA A 146 -5.90 0.61 -31.46
CA ALA A 146 -5.93 -0.85 -31.35
C ALA A 146 -6.44 -1.52 -32.64
N TYR A 147 -7.35 -0.87 -33.37
CA TYR A 147 -7.88 -1.38 -34.64
C TYR A 147 -7.01 -1.04 -35.86
N THR A 148 -6.40 0.15 -35.88
CA THR A 148 -5.72 0.70 -37.06
C THR A 148 -4.20 0.76 -36.94
N GLY A 149 -3.68 0.77 -35.71
CA GLY A 149 -2.27 0.92 -35.40
C GLY A 149 -1.57 -0.39 -35.03
N SER A 150 -0.30 -0.27 -34.66
CA SER A 150 0.50 -1.36 -34.12
C SER A 150 0.40 -1.42 -32.59
N SER A 151 0.81 -2.54 -32.00
CA SER A 151 0.94 -2.67 -30.54
C SER A 151 1.89 -1.60 -29.94
N GLY A 152 2.85 -1.10 -30.73
CA GLY A 152 3.74 -0.02 -30.32
C GLY A 152 3.04 1.33 -30.21
N ASP A 153 2.10 1.62 -31.11
CA ASP A 153 1.35 2.88 -31.12
C ASP A 153 0.38 2.98 -29.93
N VAL A 154 -0.28 1.85 -29.62
CA VAL A 154 -1.12 1.73 -28.42
C VAL A 154 -0.28 1.91 -27.16
N ALA A 155 0.89 1.26 -27.07
CA ALA A 155 1.77 1.40 -25.92
C ALA A 155 2.28 2.84 -25.73
N ALA A 156 2.63 3.53 -26.83
CA ALA A 156 3.03 4.92 -26.80
C ALA A 156 1.89 5.83 -26.33
N ALA A 157 0.68 5.66 -26.86
CA ALA A 157 -0.47 6.45 -26.44
C ALA A 157 -0.82 6.25 -24.95
N VAL A 158 -0.76 5.01 -24.44
CA VAL A 158 -0.96 4.74 -23.01
C VAL A 158 0.14 5.39 -22.16
N ALA A 159 1.39 5.38 -22.63
CA ALA A 159 2.50 6.03 -21.93
C ALA A 159 2.35 7.56 -21.89
N GLU A 160 1.94 8.19 -22.99
CA GLU A 160 1.63 9.63 -23.06
C GLU A 160 0.51 10.00 -22.10
N LEU A 161 -0.60 9.26 -22.12
CA LEU A 161 -1.74 9.50 -21.23
C LEU A 161 -1.37 9.34 -19.75
N ALA A 162 -0.53 8.34 -19.44
CA ALA A 162 0.00 8.17 -18.10
C ALA A 162 0.90 9.35 -17.68
N ALA A 163 1.72 9.86 -18.60
CA ALA A 163 2.61 10.99 -18.38
C ALA A 163 1.86 12.33 -18.25
N GLU A 164 0.86 12.60 -19.09
CA GLU A 164 -0.02 13.78 -18.98
C GLU A 164 -0.74 13.81 -17.64
N ARG A 165 -1.25 12.64 -17.22
CA ARG A 165 -1.86 12.47 -15.90
C ARG A 165 -0.85 12.73 -14.79
N TRP A 166 0.38 12.23 -14.92
CA TRP A 166 1.44 12.46 -13.92
C TRP A 166 1.90 13.91 -13.85
N ALA A 167 2.00 14.60 -15.00
CA ALA A 167 2.37 16.00 -15.08
C ALA A 167 1.28 16.91 -14.48
N SER A 168 0.00 16.56 -14.70
CA SER A 168 -1.15 17.27 -14.08
C SER A 168 -1.27 17.05 -12.57
N ARG A 169 -0.52 16.10 -11.99
CA ARG A 169 -0.58 15.73 -10.56
C ARG A 169 0.32 16.57 -9.66
N GLY A 170 1.16 17.44 -10.21
CA GLY A 170 2.08 18.26 -9.41
C GLY A 170 3.23 17.45 -8.82
N ASP A 171 4.41 18.04 -8.86
CA ASP A 171 5.67 17.47 -8.38
C ASP A 171 5.60 16.99 -6.92
N GLY A 172 6.06 15.76 -6.70
CA GLY A 172 6.22 15.12 -5.40
C GLY A 172 7.30 14.04 -5.44
N SER A 173 8.16 14.06 -6.46
CA SER A 173 9.41 13.29 -6.42
C SER A 173 10.43 14.11 -5.64
N ASP A 174 11.01 13.49 -4.61
CA ASP A 174 12.07 13.98 -3.73
C ASP A 174 11.63 14.86 -2.55
N ALA A 175 11.05 14.23 -1.53
CA ALA A 175 11.38 14.59 -0.16
C ALA A 175 11.29 13.37 0.75
N GLN A 176 12.34 13.15 1.54
CA GLN A 176 12.36 12.27 2.70
C GLN A 176 11.17 12.63 3.60
N SER A 177 10.05 11.90 3.47
CA SER A 177 8.91 12.10 4.37
C SER A 177 9.05 11.13 5.54
N GLU A 178 9.59 11.63 6.65
CA GLU A 178 9.45 10.97 7.94
C GLU A 178 7.96 10.75 8.26
N PRO A 179 7.59 9.64 8.93
CA PRO A 179 6.21 9.39 9.31
C PRO A 179 5.70 10.49 10.25
N ARG A 180 4.61 11.17 9.86
CA ARG A 180 3.86 12.02 10.79
C ARG A 180 3.15 11.12 11.80
N PRO A 181 3.33 11.32 13.12
CA PRO A 181 2.63 10.53 14.11
C PRO A 181 1.13 10.80 14.03
N ALA A 182 0.33 9.73 14.06
CA ALA A 182 -1.11 9.87 14.27
C ALA A 182 -1.34 10.51 15.66
N GLY A 183 -2.23 11.50 15.70
CA GLY A 183 -2.41 12.43 16.80
C GLY A 183 -2.43 11.78 18.20
N GLY A 184 -1.51 12.24 19.05
CA GLY A 184 -1.46 11.87 20.46
C GLY A 184 -2.71 12.36 21.19
N LYS A 185 -3.43 11.44 21.83
CA LYS A 185 -4.40 11.79 22.87
C LYS A 185 -3.63 12.29 24.08
N THR A 186 -3.85 13.55 24.44
CA THR A 186 -3.40 14.15 25.70
C THR A 186 -4.15 13.47 26.83
N THR A 187 -3.44 12.67 27.63
CA THR A 187 -3.91 12.23 28.95
C THR A 187 -3.53 13.33 29.93
N SER A 188 -4.51 14.12 30.35
CA SER A 188 -4.40 14.96 31.54
C SER A 188 -4.77 14.12 32.77
N LEU A 189 -3.99 14.33 33.83
CA LEU A 189 -4.10 13.77 35.18
C LEU A 189 -5.49 13.93 35.81
#